data_AF-A0A1H4B6H7-F1
#
_entry.id   AF-A0A1H4B6H7-F1
#
_cell.length_a   1.000
_cell.length_b   1.000
_cell.length_c   1.000
_cell.angle_alpha   90.00
_cell.angle_beta   90.00
_cell.angle_gamma   90.00
#
_symmetry.space_group_name_H-M   'P 1'
#
loop_
_entity.id
_entity.type
_entity.pdbx_description
1 polymer ?
#
loop_
_entity_poly.entity_id
_entity_poly.type
_entity_poly.pdbx_seq_one_letter_code
_entity_poly.pdbx_strand_id
1 'polypeptide(L)' 'MNEIFIKKVRNNNDVMIKCCCASCQHRLIRADGKRVCANMLLVVEQKFTCQRWLLREGLQNAGMGGGMIRHRVRKEVVIY' A
#
# COMPACT_ATOMS: atom_id res chain seq x y z
N MET A 1 -4.60 13.85 20.50
CA MET A 1 -4.19 13.36 19.17
C MET A 1 -4.70 11.94 19.03
N ASN A 2 -5.78 11.72 18.27
CA ASN A 2 -6.29 10.35 18.08
C ASN A 2 -5.36 9.61 17.11
N GLU A 3 -4.55 8.70 17.64
CA GLU A 3 -3.84 7.73 16.83
C GLU A 3 -4.87 6.77 16.22
N ILE A 4 -5.24 7.04 14.97
CA ILE A 4 -5.98 6.07 14.17
C ILE A 4 -5.05 4.85 14.02
N PHE A 5 -5.36 3.75 14.69
CA PHE A 5 -4.65 2.48 14.52
C PHE A 5 -4.83 1.98 13.09
N ILE A 6 -3.89 2.35 12.21
CA ILE A 6 -3.87 1.87 10.83
C ILE A 6 -3.32 0.44 10.85
N LYS A 7 -4.18 -0.54 10.58
CA LYS A 7 -3.77 -1.94 10.40
C LYS A 7 -2.69 -2.02 9.32
N LYS A 8 -1.63 -2.79 9.58
CA LYS A 8 -0.54 -3.05 8.64
C LYS A 8 -0.34 -4.55 8.51
N VAL A 9 0.13 -4.99 7.36
CA VAL A 9 0.62 -6.36 7.12
C VAL A 9 2.03 -6.31 6.57
N ARG A 10 2.77 -7.40 6.74
CA ARG A 10 4.09 -7.58 6.18
C ARG A 10 3.98 -8.42 4.91
N ASN A 11 4.67 -8.02 3.84
CA ASN A 11 4.77 -8.86 2.63
C ASN A 11 5.91 -9.88 2.75
N ASN A 12 6.17 -10.62 1.66
CA ASN A 12 7.19 -11.67 1.64
C ASN A 12 8.63 -11.15 1.78
N ASN A 13 8.86 -9.84 1.64
CA ASN A 13 10.18 -9.21 1.70
C ASN A 13 10.30 -8.25 2.90
N ASP A 14 9.61 -8.56 4.00
CA ASP A 14 9.62 -7.79 5.26
C ASP A 14 9.15 -6.31 5.16
N VAL A 15 8.52 -5.91 4.05
CA VAL A 15 7.98 -4.55 3.88
C VAL A 15 6.64 -4.42 4.60
N MET A 16 6.55 -3.44 5.50
CA MET A 16 5.31 -3.10 6.22
C MET A 16 4.36 -2.25 5.36
N ILE A 17 3.18 -2.79 5.05
CA ILE A 17 2.21 -2.18 4.16
C ILE A 17 0.93 -1.85 4.94
N LYS A 18 0.44 -0.62 4.80
CA LYS A 18 -0.82 -0.19 5.41
C LYS A 18 -2.01 -0.87 4.72
N CYS A 19 -2.96 -1.41 5.48
CA CYS A 19 -4.17 -2.03 4.94
C CYS A 19 -5.22 -0.98 4.60
N CYS A 20 -5.20 -0.46 3.37
CA CYS A 20 -6.16 0.53 2.89
C CYS A 20 -6.45 0.35 1.39
N CYS A 21 -7.39 1.12 0.85
CA CYS A 21 -7.75 1.10 -0.57
C CYS A 21 -6.52 1.31 -1.46
N ALA A 22 -5.58 2.16 -1.06
CA ALA A 22 -4.34 2.40 -1.81
C ALA A 22 -3.55 1.12 -2.13
N SER A 23 -3.54 0.18 -1.19
CA SER A 23 -2.78 -1.08 -1.24
C SER A 23 -3.64 -2.31 -1.56
N CYS A 24 -4.94 -2.12 -1.80
CA CYS A 24 -5.87 -3.21 -2.05
C CYS A 24 -5.81 -3.68 -3.51
N GLN A 25 -5.90 -4.99 -3.75
CA GLN A 25 -6.01 -5.60 -5.07
C GLN A 25 -7.30 -5.18 -5.80
N HIS A 26 -8.39 -4.94 -5.07
CA HIS A 26 -9.69 -4.55 -5.63
C HIS A 26 -9.81 -3.05 -5.97
N ARG A 27 -8.72 -2.29 -5.86
CA ARG A 27 -8.73 -0.87 -6.18
C ARG A 27 -8.77 -0.66 -7.69
N LEU A 28 -9.74 0.12 -8.14
CA LEU A 28 -9.78 0.69 -9.49
C LEU A 28 -9.61 2.21 -9.41
N ILE A 29 -9.01 2.79 -10.44
CA ILE A 29 -9.01 4.24 -10.66
C ILE A 29 -9.80 4.49 -11.94
N ARG A 30 -10.86 5.29 -11.84
CA ARG A 30 -11.65 5.71 -12.99
C ARG A 30 -10.95 6.82 -13.77
N ALA A 31 -11.42 7.10 -14.98
CA ALA A 31 -10.90 8.18 -15.82
C ALA A 31 -11.00 9.57 -15.17
N ASP A 32 -11.96 9.78 -14.27
CA ASP A 32 -12.12 11.00 -13.47
C ASP A 32 -11.15 11.09 -12.27
N GLY A 33 -10.20 10.14 -12.15
CA GLY A 33 -9.23 10.07 -11.07
C GLY A 33 -9.80 9.53 -9.75
N LYS A 34 -11.10 9.24 -9.66
CA LYS A 34 -11.71 8.70 -8.43
C LYS A 34 -11.33 7.24 -8.24
N ARG A 35 -11.13 6.87 -6.97
CA ARG A 35 -10.88 5.48 -6.59
C ARG A 35 -12.20 4.77 -6.32
N VAL A 36 -12.32 3.56 -6.85
CA VAL A 36 -13.47 2.70 -6.66
C VAL A 36 -13.02 1.35 -6.13
N CYS A 37 -13.72 0.84 -5.12
CA CYS A 37 -13.53 -0.52 -4.66
C CYS A 37 -14.38 -1.45 -5.55
N ALA A 38 -13.75 -2.30 -6.37
CA ALA A 38 -14.45 -3.21 -7.28
C ALA A 38 -15.36 -4.22 -6.55
N ASN A 39 -15.00 -4.58 -5.31
CA ASN A 39 -15.75 -5.57 -4.51
C ASN A 39 -16.99 -4.97 -3.84
N MET A 40 -16.94 -3.68 -3.48
CA MET A 40 -18.08 -2.98 -2.85
C MET A 40 -18.88 -2.12 -3.84
N LEU A 41 -18.33 -1.87 -5.04
CA LEU A 41 -18.88 -0.97 -6.06
C LEU A 41 -19.07 0.48 -5.58
N LEU A 42 -18.26 0.91 -4.62
CA LEU A 42 -18.31 2.25 -4.03
C LEU A 42 -17.10 3.10 -4.39
N VAL A 43 -17.32 4.41 -4.55
CA VAL A 43 -16.26 5.41 -4.59
C VAL A 43 -15.69 5.56 -3.18
N VAL A 44 -14.37 5.46 -3.04
CA VAL A 44 -13.69 5.42 -1.74
C VAL A 44 -12.45 6.31 -1.74
N GLU A 45 -12.07 6.80 -0.57
CA GLU A 45 -10.82 7.52 -0.40
C GLU A 45 -9.60 6.60 -0.38
N GLN A 46 -8.41 7.16 -0.59
CA GLN A 46 -7.15 6.40 -0.53
C GLN A 46 -6.94 5.67 0.80
N LYS A 47 -7.34 6.29 1.92
CA LYS A 47 -7.16 5.77 3.28
C LYS A 47 -8.28 4.82 3.71
N PHE A 48 -9.34 4.66 2.91
CA PHE A 48 -10.48 3.81 3.23
C PHE A 48 -10.04 2.37 3.51
N THR A 49 -10.65 1.73 4.49
CA THR A 49 -10.37 0.34 4.88
C THR A 49 -11.68 -0.46 4.85
N CYS A 50 -11.59 -1.74 4.49
CA CYS A 50 -12.75 -2.64 4.52
C CYS A 50 -12.30 -4.04 4.97
N GLN A 51 -13.25 -4.86 5.43
CA GLN A 51 -12.95 -6.23 5.89
C GLN A 51 -12.53 -7.16 4.75
N ARG A 52 -12.88 -6.84 3.50
CA ARG A 52 -12.52 -7.60 2.29
C ARG A 52 -11.22 -7.11 1.65
N TRP A 53 -10.34 -6.48 2.43
CA TRP A 53 -9.06 -5.99 1.94
C TRP A 53 -8.15 -7.17 1.59
N LEU A 54 -7.55 -7.12 0.40
CA LEU A 54 -6.55 -8.08 -0.07
C LEU A 54 -5.34 -7.31 -0.58
N LEU A 55 -4.15 -7.77 -0.24
CA LEU A 55 -2.91 -7.11 -0.65
C LEU A 55 -2.75 -7.17 -2.17
N ARG A 56 -2.43 -6.03 -2.79
CA ARG A 56 -2.17 -5.96 -4.23
C ARG A 56 -0.91 -6.73 -4.60
N GLU A 57 -0.93 -7.51 -5.67
CA GLU A 57 0.19 -8.35 -6.12
C GLU A 57 1.51 -7.57 -6.30
N GLY A 58 1.46 -6.39 -6.92
CA GLY A 58 2.66 -5.54 -7.05
C GLY A 58 3.25 -5.08 -5.71
N LEU A 59 2.46 -5.07 -4.63
CA LEU A 59 2.93 -4.82 -3.28
C LEU A 59 3.34 -6.10 -2.54
N GLN A 60 2.82 -7.26 -2.92
CA GLN A 60 3.31 -8.57 -2.43
C GLN A 60 4.80 -8.74 -2.73
N ASN A 61 5.21 -8.32 -3.93
CA ASN A 61 6.60 -8.40 -4.42
C ASN A 61 7.39 -7.11 -4.19
N ALA A 62 6.83 -6.11 -3.49
CA ALA A 62 7.60 -4.92 -3.14
C ALA A 62 8.83 -5.32 -2.29
N GLY A 63 10.00 -4.79 -2.64
CA GLY A 63 11.27 -5.18 -2.03
C GLY A 63 12.01 -6.33 -2.74
N MET A 64 11.39 -7.02 -3.70
CA MET A 64 12.05 -8.08 -4.49
C MET A 64 13.05 -7.50 -5.51
N GLY A 65 12.79 -6.30 -6.03
CA GLY A 65 13.71 -5.61 -6.93
C GLY A 65 14.72 -4.75 -6.17
N GLY A 66 15.97 -4.74 -6.61
CA GLY A 66 16.96 -3.74 -6.18
C GLY A 66 16.49 -2.35 -6.60
N GLY A 67 16.23 -1.47 -5.63
CA GLY A 67 15.85 -0.09 -5.86
C GLY A 67 16.65 0.82 -4.95
N MET A 68 17.17 1.93 -5.50
CA MET A 68 17.97 2.89 -4.74
C MET A 68 17.04 3.72 -3.85
N ILE A 69 17.10 3.52 -2.53
CA ILE A 69 16.44 4.41 -1.57
C ILE A 69 17.29 5.67 -1.46
N ARG A 70 16.95 6.72 -2.23
CA ARG A 70 17.53 8.05 -2.01
C ARG A 70 16.95 8.66 -0.74
N HIS A 71 17.57 8.36 0.40
CA HIS A 71 17.36 9.12 1.62
C HIS A 71 17.81 10.57 1.37
N ARG A 72 16.88 11.53 1.34
CA ARG A 72 17.22 12.95 1.20
C ARG A 72 18.10 13.49 2.34
N VAL A 73 18.23 12.75 3.44
CA VAL A 73 19.13 13.07 4.54
C VAL A 73 19.57 11.77 5.23
N ARG A 74 20.88 11.57 5.37
CA ARG A 74 21.66 10.51 6.04
C ARG A 74 22.13 9.32 5.18
N LYS A 75 23.47 9.29 5.10
CA LYS A 75 24.45 8.31 4.60
C LYS A 75 23.91 6.93 4.25
N GLU A 76 24.16 6.56 3.01
CA GLU A 76 24.01 5.23 2.44
C GLU A 76 24.83 4.20 3.23
N VAL A 77 24.19 3.10 3.63
CA VAL A 77 24.89 1.87 4.01
C VAL A 77 24.47 0.82 2.99
N VAL A 78 25.43 0.40 2.18
CA VAL A 78 25.28 -0.72 1.25
C VAL A 78 25.48 -2.00 2.06
N ILE A 79 24.51 -2.92 2.01
CA ILE A 79 24.61 -4.26 2.59
C ILE A 79 24.89 -5.21 1.42
N TYR A 80 25.99 -5.97 1.52
CA TYR A 80 26.40 -7.02 0.57
C TYR A 80 25.65 -8.32 0.82
#